data_AF-J7R5U9-F1
#
_entry.id   AF-J7R5U9-F1
#
_cell.length_a   1.000
_cell.length_b   1.000
_cell.length_c   1.000
_cell.angle_alpha   90.00
_cell.angle_beta   90.00
_cell.angle_gamma   90.00
#
_symmetry.space_group_name_H-M   'P 1'
#
loop_
_entity.id
_entity.type
_entity.pdbx_description
1 polymer ?
#
loop_
_entity_poly.entity_id
_entity_poly.type
_entity_poly.pdbx_seq_one_letter_code
_entity_poly.pdbx_strand_id
1 'polypeptide(L)'
;MSAPGLQATALMTQHLEFPPVSLLDEIINMVNDIMFKCTEAMENYLLKSPVVNGTDFSGEIKVGVARLETLLEHSVDKNFDRLELYTLRNVFNIPQELIEHDVFRLAHQRDLLVADAPACARSCDELGEKVVQVEREFHRNAQLRERLEKMRIVSSDVKRFKTRVLALCELQGNTQGDLAAVYESIAPIDDTMLLLRTQLKQLYEDNERICSMGKLSSILHSGEQRVSRSQYISQEVHKILQDES
;
A
#
# COMPACT_ATOMS: atom_id res chain seq x y z
N MET A 1 38.79 43.60 7.87
CA MET A 1 37.46 43.14 7.43
C MET A 1 37.19 41.83 8.17
N SER A 2 36.63 41.95 9.36
CA SER A 2 36.56 40.89 10.37
C SER A 2 35.56 39.79 9.98
N ALA A 3 35.82 38.56 10.43
CA ALA A 3 34.87 37.46 10.30
C ALA A 3 33.50 37.83 10.92
N PRO A 4 32.38 37.28 10.43
CA PRO A 4 31.07 37.48 11.05
C PRO A 4 31.17 37.08 12.53
N GLY A 5 30.85 38.01 13.42
CA GLY A 5 30.91 37.77 14.85
C GLY A 5 29.88 36.72 15.25
N LEU A 6 30.19 35.87 16.23
CA LEU A 6 29.26 34.85 16.75
C LEU A 6 27.89 35.43 17.11
N GLN A 7 27.87 36.68 17.58
CA GLN A 7 26.64 37.41 17.91
C GLN A 7 25.79 37.75 16.68
N ALA A 8 26.41 38.10 15.55
CA ALA A 8 25.69 38.35 14.30
C ALA A 8 25.02 37.06 13.81
N THR A 9 25.74 35.93 13.85
CA THR A 9 25.19 34.62 13.49
C THR A 9 24.06 34.19 14.42
N ALA A 10 24.15 34.47 15.72
CA ALA A 10 23.08 34.19 16.67
C ALA A 10 21.82 35.01 16.39
N LEU A 11 21.97 36.31 16.11
CA LEU A 11 20.86 37.19 15.75
C LEU A 11 20.21 36.77 14.42
N MET A 12 21.00 36.39 13.42
CA MET A 12 20.49 35.90 12.14
C MET A 12 19.77 34.56 12.29
N THR A 13 20.35 33.63 13.05
CA THR A 13 19.69 32.34 13.37
C THR A 13 18.37 32.57 14.11
N GLN A 14 18.32 33.54 15.03
CA GLN A 14 17.08 33.88 15.72
C GLN A 14 16.05 34.52 14.77
N HIS A 15 16.49 35.34 13.82
CA HIS A 15 15.58 35.99 12.87
C HIS A 15 15.00 35.02 11.84
N LEU A 16 15.84 34.13 11.32
CA LEU A 16 15.46 33.16 10.30
C LEU A 16 14.79 31.92 10.88
N GLU A 17 14.93 31.68 12.19
CA GLU A 17 14.51 30.46 12.89
C GLU A 17 15.28 29.19 12.46
N PHE A 18 16.28 29.35 11.59
CA PHE A 18 17.23 28.32 11.19
C PHE A 18 18.62 28.93 10.99
N PRO A 19 19.70 28.14 11.10
CA PRO A 19 21.06 28.61 10.82
C PRO A 19 21.22 28.97 9.33
N PRO A 20 21.77 30.14 8.96
CA PRO A 20 21.96 30.53 7.57
C PRO A 20 22.77 29.51 6.73
N VAL A 21 23.70 28.79 7.37
CA VAL A 21 24.50 27.73 6.74
C VAL A 21 23.60 26.58 6.26
N SER A 22 22.57 26.21 7.02
CA SER A 22 21.65 25.13 6.67
C SER A 22 20.88 25.41 5.37
N LEU A 23 20.53 26.68 5.09
CA LEU A 23 19.92 27.05 3.81
C LEU A 23 20.87 26.79 2.63
N LEU A 24 22.15 27.10 2.81
CA LEU A 24 23.16 26.90 1.77
C LEU A 24 23.44 25.41 1.56
N ASP A 25 23.49 24.62 2.65
CA ASP A 25 23.58 23.16 2.59
C ASP A 25 22.41 22.55 1.79
N GLU A 26 21.18 22.99 2.05
CA GLU A 26 20.00 22.54 1.31
C GLU A 26 20.06 22.90 -0.18
N ILE A 27 20.53 24.11 -0.52
CA ILE A 27 20.71 24.53 -1.91
C ILE A 27 21.77 23.65 -2.61
N ILE A 28 22.92 23.42 -1.97
CA ILE A 28 24.00 22.58 -2.52
C ILE A 28 23.50 21.16 -2.76
N ASN A 29 22.81 20.57 -1.77
CA ASN A 29 22.23 19.24 -1.90
C ASN A 29 21.22 19.15 -3.06
N MET A 30 20.33 20.14 -3.18
CA MET A 30 19.35 20.18 -4.27
C MET A 30 20.02 20.29 -5.64
N VAL A 31 21.05 21.12 -5.79
CA VAL A 31 21.77 21.29 -7.06
C VAL A 31 22.51 20.01 -7.44
N ASN A 32 23.16 19.35 -6.49
CA ASN A 32 23.82 18.05 -6.71
C ASN A 32 22.80 16.98 -7.14
N ASP A 33 21.65 16.91 -6.46
CA ASP A 33 20.56 16.00 -6.84
C ASP A 33 20.06 16.24 -8.27
N ILE A 34 19.90 17.51 -8.66
CA ILE A 34 19.46 17.88 -10.01
C ILE A 34 20.54 17.54 -11.04
N MET A 35 21.81 17.77 -10.72
CA MET A 35 22.94 17.44 -11.58
C MET A 35 22.96 15.94 -11.90
N PHE A 36 22.91 15.08 -10.88
CA PHE A 36 22.89 13.62 -11.07
C PHE A 36 21.67 13.15 -11.87
N LYS A 37 20.47 13.69 -11.57
CA LYS A 37 19.25 13.38 -12.34
C LYS A 37 19.37 13.80 -13.80
N CYS A 38 20.01 14.94 -14.07
CA CYS A 38 20.19 15.46 -15.41
C CYS A 38 21.21 14.64 -16.21
N THR A 39 22.35 14.26 -15.60
CA THR A 39 23.37 13.43 -16.26
C THR A 39 22.82 12.04 -16.56
N GLU A 40 22.08 11.43 -15.63
CA GLU A 40 21.40 10.15 -15.83
C GLU A 40 20.33 10.25 -16.93
N ALA A 41 19.50 11.30 -16.92
CA ALA A 41 18.50 11.51 -17.97
C ALA A 41 19.15 11.72 -19.35
N MET A 42 20.27 12.43 -19.40
CA MET A 42 21.04 12.65 -20.62
C MET A 42 21.65 11.33 -21.14
N GLU A 43 22.24 10.51 -20.28
CA GLU A 43 22.75 9.18 -20.65
C GLU A 43 21.62 8.31 -21.21
N ASN A 44 20.51 8.19 -20.48
CA ASN A 44 19.37 7.39 -20.89
C ASN A 44 18.75 7.88 -22.19
N TYR A 45 18.75 9.18 -22.45
CA TYR A 45 18.26 9.75 -23.71
C TYR A 45 19.19 9.42 -24.88
N LEU A 46 20.50 9.58 -24.70
CA LEU A 46 21.50 9.29 -25.75
C LEU A 46 21.58 7.78 -26.06
N LEU A 47 21.42 6.93 -25.04
CA LEU A 47 21.39 5.46 -25.21
C LEU A 47 20.13 4.96 -25.94
N LYS A 48 19.08 5.78 -26.13
CA LYS A 48 17.92 5.41 -26.97
C LYS A 48 18.23 5.44 -28.47
N SER A 49 19.21 6.23 -28.89
CA SER A 49 19.65 6.30 -30.29
C SER A 49 21.18 6.26 -30.40
N PRO A 50 21.83 5.14 -30.00
CA PRO A 50 23.28 5.05 -29.89
C PRO A 50 23.98 4.77 -31.24
N VAL A 51 23.22 4.30 -32.24
CA VAL A 51 23.76 3.94 -33.55
C VAL A 51 23.50 5.07 -34.53
N VAL A 52 24.57 5.69 -35.00
CA VAL A 52 24.54 6.69 -36.07
C VAL A 52 25.40 6.15 -37.20
N ASN A 53 24.85 6.06 -38.41
CA ASN A 53 25.58 5.57 -39.60
C ASN A 53 26.19 4.16 -39.46
N GLY A 54 25.57 3.28 -38.68
CA GLY A 54 26.00 1.88 -38.51
C GLY A 54 27.15 1.68 -37.52
N THR A 55 27.68 2.75 -36.93
CA THR A 55 28.66 2.68 -35.83
C THR A 55 27.96 2.86 -34.49
N ASP A 56 28.30 2.01 -33.52
CA ASP A 56 27.78 2.07 -32.15
C ASP A 56 28.64 3.00 -31.28
N PHE A 57 28.02 4.07 -30.77
CA PHE A 57 28.67 5.05 -29.89
C PHE A 57 28.37 4.83 -28.40
N SER A 58 27.70 3.74 -28.03
CA SER A 58 27.27 3.47 -26.65
C SER A 58 28.40 3.59 -25.62
N GLY A 59 29.59 3.08 -25.95
CA GLY A 59 30.76 3.15 -25.06
C GLY A 59 31.31 4.56 -24.90
N GLU A 60 31.35 5.33 -25.98
CA GLU A 60 31.84 6.71 -25.97
C GLU A 60 30.88 7.64 -25.21
N ILE A 61 29.57 7.44 -25.35
CA ILE A 61 28.54 8.18 -24.60
C ILE A 61 28.75 7.99 -23.10
N LYS A 62 28.94 6.76 -22.62
CA LYS A 62 29.16 6.49 -21.19
C LYS A 62 30.42 7.16 -20.65
N VAL A 63 31.53 7.07 -21.38
CA VAL A 63 32.79 7.73 -20.99
C VAL A 63 32.64 9.26 -21.03
N GLY A 64 31.92 9.79 -22.02
CA GLY A 64 31.65 11.22 -22.16
C GLY A 64 30.79 11.76 -21.02
N VAL A 65 29.69 11.07 -20.68
CA VAL A 65 28.81 11.45 -19.57
C VAL A 65 29.55 11.38 -18.25
N ALA A 66 30.31 10.31 -17.98
CA ALA A 66 31.09 10.20 -16.75
C ALA A 66 32.12 11.33 -16.61
N ARG A 67 32.78 11.72 -17.71
CA ARG A 67 33.69 12.88 -17.71
C ARG A 67 32.96 14.20 -17.47
N LEU A 68 31.79 14.38 -18.08
CA LEU A 68 30.95 15.56 -17.90
C LEU A 68 30.50 15.69 -16.44
N GLU A 69 30.08 14.59 -15.83
CA GLU A 69 29.66 14.51 -14.43
C GLU A 69 30.79 14.98 -13.49
N THR A 70 32.00 14.42 -13.62
CA THR A 70 33.14 14.86 -12.80
C THR A 70 33.51 16.33 -13.02
N LEU A 71 33.38 16.84 -14.26
CA LEU A 71 33.63 18.26 -14.54
C LEU A 71 32.56 19.17 -13.92
N LEU A 72 31.30 18.74 -13.95
CA LEU A 72 30.19 19.45 -13.34
C LEU A 72 30.32 19.45 -11.82
N GLU A 73 30.62 18.31 -11.20
CA GLU A 73 30.86 18.20 -9.75
C GLU A 73 31.89 19.23 -9.29
N HIS A 74 33.08 19.21 -9.90
CA HIS A 74 34.14 20.16 -9.53
C HIS A 74 33.76 21.62 -9.82
N SER A 75 33.04 21.89 -10.92
CA SER A 75 32.61 23.25 -11.24
C SER A 75 31.51 23.76 -10.32
N VAL A 76 30.57 22.90 -9.93
CA VAL A 76 29.48 23.22 -9.00
C VAL A 76 30.08 23.48 -7.64
N ASP A 77 30.83 22.53 -7.07
CA ASP A 77 31.51 22.64 -5.77
C ASP A 77 32.25 23.98 -5.62
N LYS A 78 33.16 24.28 -6.54
CA LYS A 78 33.94 25.53 -6.53
C LYS A 78 33.11 26.81 -6.62
N ASN A 79 32.02 26.80 -7.38
CA ASN A 79 31.17 27.98 -7.54
C ASN A 79 30.22 28.15 -6.35
N PHE A 80 29.74 27.05 -5.78
CA PHE A 80 28.87 27.06 -4.61
C PHE A 80 29.63 27.35 -3.31
N ASP A 81 30.90 26.96 -3.19
CA ASP A 81 31.80 27.45 -2.12
C ASP A 81 31.89 28.98 -2.12
N ARG A 82 32.03 29.57 -3.32
CA ARG A 82 32.09 31.03 -3.48
C ARG A 82 30.76 31.69 -3.17
N LEU A 83 29.65 31.05 -3.55
CA LEU A 83 28.32 31.51 -3.21
C LEU A 83 28.11 31.48 -1.69
N GLU A 84 28.50 30.39 -1.03
CA GLU A 84 28.42 30.24 0.42
C GLU A 84 29.19 31.37 1.11
N LEU A 85 30.47 31.53 0.75
CA LEU A 85 31.32 32.58 1.31
C LEU A 85 30.75 33.98 1.07
N TYR A 86 30.24 34.26 -0.14
CA TYR A 86 29.65 35.56 -0.45
C TYR A 86 28.39 35.82 0.36
N THR A 87 27.52 34.82 0.47
CA THR A 87 26.21 34.94 1.11
C THR A 87 26.37 35.10 2.62
N LEU A 88 27.21 34.28 3.27
CA LEU A 88 27.49 34.39 4.70
C LEU A 88 28.21 35.70 5.06
N ARG A 89 29.04 36.24 4.16
CA ARG A 89 29.82 37.46 4.43
C ARG A 89 29.08 38.76 4.11
N ASN A 90 28.15 38.75 3.15
CA ASN A 90 27.49 39.97 2.68
C ASN A 90 25.99 39.98 2.93
N VAL A 91 25.29 38.88 2.64
CA VAL A 91 23.82 38.82 2.72
C VAL A 91 23.38 38.58 4.16
N PHE A 92 23.97 37.58 4.82
CA PHE A 92 23.65 37.22 6.21
C PHE A 92 24.60 37.84 7.23
N ASN A 93 25.22 38.97 6.89
CA ASN A 93 26.14 39.66 7.78
C ASN A 93 25.51 40.95 8.31
N ILE A 94 25.67 41.15 9.62
CA ILE A 94 25.24 42.37 10.29
C ILE A 94 26.49 43.21 10.60
N PRO A 95 26.51 44.50 10.25
CA PRO A 95 27.61 45.40 10.63
C PRO A 95 27.87 45.38 12.15
N GLN A 96 29.13 45.18 12.55
CA GLN A 96 29.52 45.08 13.96
C GLN A 96 29.17 46.34 14.76
N GLU A 97 29.28 47.52 14.14
CA GLU A 97 28.93 48.81 14.75
C GLU A 97 27.50 48.84 15.29
N LEU A 98 26.55 48.22 14.59
CA LEU A 98 25.14 48.20 15.01
C LEU A 98 24.90 47.26 16.20
N ILE A 99 25.74 46.24 16.34
CA ILE A 99 25.69 45.27 17.43
C ILE A 99 26.39 45.84 18.67
N GLU A 100 27.56 46.46 18.50
CA GLU A 100 28.33 47.07 19.59
C GLU A 100 27.58 48.23 20.26
N HIS A 101 26.80 48.98 19.48
CA HIS A 101 25.97 50.08 19.99
C HIS A 101 24.57 49.64 20.45
N ASP A 102 24.25 48.33 20.43
CA ASP A 102 22.95 47.75 20.84
C ASP A 102 21.73 48.38 20.13
N VAL A 103 21.92 48.87 18.91
CA VAL A 103 20.87 49.54 18.12
C VAL A 103 20.09 48.53 17.27
N PHE A 104 20.69 47.38 16.96
CA PHE A 104 20.05 46.34 16.17
C PHE A 104 19.16 45.44 17.05
N ARG A 105 17.84 45.48 16.84
CA ARG A 105 16.85 44.66 17.56
C ARG A 105 15.88 43.98 16.61
N LEU A 106 15.56 42.72 16.88
CA LEU A 106 14.57 41.95 16.12
C LEU A 106 13.14 42.39 16.47
N ALA A 107 12.17 42.09 15.60
CA ALA A 107 10.79 42.54 15.77
C ALA A 107 10.18 42.12 17.12
N HIS A 108 10.37 40.85 17.52
CA HIS A 108 9.89 40.32 18.79
C HIS A 108 10.66 40.82 20.01
N GLN A 109 11.80 41.49 19.82
CA GLN A 109 12.58 42.06 20.91
C GLN A 109 12.20 43.51 21.21
N ARG A 110 11.37 44.15 20.36
CA ARG A 110 11.03 45.59 20.50
C ARG A 110 10.22 45.88 21.75
N ASP A 111 9.30 44.98 22.11
CA ASP A 111 8.37 45.16 23.23
C ASP A 111 8.85 44.47 24.51
N LEU A 112 10.10 43.98 24.54
CA LEU A 112 10.70 43.41 25.74
C LEU A 112 11.03 44.54 26.73
N LEU A 113 10.24 44.62 27.80
CA LEU A 113 10.49 45.44 28.98
C LEU A 113 11.15 44.58 30.07
N VAL A 114 11.95 45.20 30.94
CA VAL A 114 12.45 44.53 32.16
C VAL A 114 11.25 44.26 33.06
N ALA A 115 10.90 42.98 33.21
CA ALA A 115 9.72 42.57 33.97
C ALA A 115 9.98 42.57 35.48
N ASP A 116 8.98 42.99 36.26
CA ASP A 116 8.99 42.85 37.72
C ASP A 116 8.96 41.36 38.14
N ALA A 117 9.55 41.03 39.29
CA ALA A 117 9.57 39.67 39.85
C ALA A 117 8.22 38.91 39.84
N PRO A 118 7.06 39.53 40.19
CA PRO A 118 5.76 38.85 40.14
C PRO A 118 5.23 38.60 38.72
N ALA A 119 5.61 39.40 37.73
CA ALA A 119 5.24 39.17 36.33
C ALA A 119 6.01 37.98 35.74
N CYS A 120 7.30 37.87 36.09
CA CYS A 120 8.15 36.74 35.72
C CYS A 120 7.60 35.40 36.27
N ALA A 121 7.15 35.38 37.52
CA ALA A 121 6.55 34.18 38.13
C ALA A 121 5.32 33.68 37.35
N ARG A 122 4.40 34.57 36.96
CA ARG A 122 3.20 34.20 36.18
C ARG A 122 3.56 33.66 34.79
N SER A 123 4.49 34.29 34.09
CA SER A 123 4.95 33.80 32.78
C SER A 123 5.66 32.45 32.89
N CYS A 124 6.38 32.17 33.97
CA CYS A 124 6.97 30.86 34.23
C CYS A 124 5.88 29.79 34.47
N ASP A 125 4.82 30.11 35.21
CA ASP A 125 3.69 29.20 35.42
C ASP A 125 2.96 28.91 34.10
N GLU A 126 2.66 29.95 33.31
CA GLU A 126 2.05 29.81 31.97
C GLU A 126 2.93 28.99 31.03
N LEU A 127 4.24 29.21 31.04
CA LEU A 127 5.18 28.41 30.24
C LEU A 127 5.17 26.94 30.70
N GLY A 128 5.13 26.69 32.01
CA GLY A 128 5.00 25.34 32.57
C GLY A 128 3.74 24.63 32.07
N GLU A 129 2.60 25.31 32.07
CA GLU A 129 1.36 24.75 31.50
C GLU A 129 1.47 24.43 30.01
N LYS A 130 2.13 25.30 29.24
CA LYS A 130 2.37 25.08 27.80
C LYS A 130 3.32 23.92 27.54
N VAL A 131 4.36 23.75 28.35
CA VAL A 131 5.26 22.59 28.26
C VAL A 131 4.47 21.30 28.48
N VAL A 132 3.66 21.23 29.54
CA VAL A 132 2.79 20.06 29.81
C VAL A 132 1.78 19.84 28.68
N GLN A 133 1.28 20.90 28.04
CA GLN A 133 0.42 20.78 26.87
C GLN A 133 1.18 20.16 25.67
N VAL A 134 2.40 20.62 25.37
CA VAL A 134 3.23 20.09 24.28
C VAL A 134 3.59 18.62 24.53
N GLU A 135 3.95 18.26 25.76
CA GLU A 135 4.23 16.86 26.13
C GLU A 135 3.01 15.95 25.88
N ARG A 136 1.80 16.42 26.22
CA ARG A 136 0.56 15.69 25.94
C ARG A 136 0.34 15.49 24.44
N GLU A 137 0.56 16.52 23.63
CA GLU A 137 0.43 16.42 22.17
C GLU A 137 1.50 15.51 21.55
N PHE A 138 2.72 15.54 22.07
CA PHE A 138 3.78 14.62 21.64
C PHE A 138 3.40 13.17 21.94
N HIS A 139 2.89 12.91 23.15
CA HIS A 139 2.42 11.58 23.53
C HIS A 139 1.23 11.12 22.66
N ARG A 140 0.30 12.02 22.35
CA ARG A 140 -0.81 11.77 21.42
C ARG A 140 -0.29 11.42 20.03
N ASN A 141 0.70 12.15 19.51
CA ASN A 141 1.32 11.86 18.22
C ASN A 141 2.03 10.49 18.21
N ALA A 142 2.70 10.11 19.30
CA ALA A 142 3.28 8.77 19.43
C ALA A 142 2.22 7.67 19.35
N GLN A 143 1.09 7.84 20.06
CA GLN A 143 -0.04 6.90 19.99
C GLN A 143 -0.66 6.84 18.58
N LEU A 144 -0.77 7.97 17.88
CA LEU A 144 -1.26 8.01 16.51
C LEU A 144 -0.33 7.24 15.56
N ARG A 145 0.99 7.39 15.70
CA ARG A 145 1.97 6.62 14.93
C ARG A 145 1.85 5.12 15.16
N GLU A 146 1.69 4.70 16.42
CA GLU A 146 1.48 3.28 16.74
C GLU A 146 0.20 2.72 16.09
N ARG A 147 -0.90 3.49 16.14
CA ARG A 147 -2.16 3.10 15.49
C ARG A 147 -2.03 3.04 13.96
N LEU A 148 -1.29 3.97 13.36
CA LEU A 148 -1.02 3.95 11.93
C LEU A 148 -0.25 2.70 11.52
N GLU A 149 0.73 2.27 12.30
CA GLU A 149 1.47 1.04 11.98
C GLU A 149 0.58 -0.21 12.10
N LYS A 150 -0.25 -0.29 13.14
CA LYS A 150 -1.26 -1.37 13.26
C LYS A 150 -2.23 -1.36 12.07
N MET A 151 -2.70 -0.18 11.66
CA MET A 151 -3.58 -0.03 10.50
C MET A 151 -2.90 -0.44 9.19
N ARG A 152 -1.60 -0.13 9.03
CA ARG A 152 -0.81 -0.52 7.87
C ARG A 152 -0.70 -2.04 7.74
N ILE A 153 -0.45 -2.72 8.86
CA ILE A 153 -0.41 -4.19 8.92
C ILE A 153 -1.76 -4.77 8.50
N VAL A 154 -2.85 -4.34 9.15
CA VAL A 154 -4.21 -4.80 8.83
C VAL A 154 -4.56 -4.52 7.37
N SER A 155 -4.22 -3.34 6.83
CA SER A 155 -4.45 -3.01 5.42
C SER A 155 -3.70 -3.95 4.48
N SER A 156 -2.45 -4.31 4.82
CA SER A 156 -1.66 -5.26 4.04
C SER A 156 -2.24 -6.67 4.09
N ASP A 157 -2.76 -7.10 5.25
CA ASP A 157 -3.39 -8.40 5.42
C ASP A 157 -4.72 -8.48 4.68
N VAL A 158 -5.54 -7.43 4.73
CA VAL A 158 -6.79 -7.34 3.96
C VAL A 158 -6.52 -7.37 2.46
N LYS A 159 -5.47 -6.67 1.98
CA LYS A 159 -5.05 -6.76 0.57
C LYS A 159 -4.65 -8.18 0.20
N ARG A 160 -3.80 -8.83 1.01
CA ARG A 160 -3.38 -10.22 0.80
C ARG A 160 -4.56 -11.19 0.80
N PHE A 161 -5.49 -11.04 1.73
CA PHE A 161 -6.70 -11.85 1.82
C PHE A 161 -7.56 -11.66 0.57
N LYS A 162 -7.82 -10.41 0.16
CA LYS A 162 -8.55 -10.10 -1.07
C LYS A 162 -7.90 -10.74 -2.29
N THR A 163 -6.58 -10.62 -2.44
CA THR A 163 -5.85 -11.26 -3.57
C THR A 163 -6.00 -12.77 -3.53
N ARG A 164 -5.95 -13.41 -2.36
CA ARG A 164 -6.18 -14.87 -2.23
C ARG A 164 -7.62 -15.27 -2.56
N VAL A 165 -8.61 -14.50 -2.10
CA VAL A 165 -10.02 -14.74 -2.42
C VAL A 165 -10.28 -14.57 -3.91
N LEU A 166 -9.74 -13.52 -4.53
CA LEU A 166 -9.82 -13.34 -5.98
C LEU A 166 -9.12 -14.49 -6.72
N ALA A 167 -7.92 -14.91 -6.30
CA ALA A 167 -7.25 -16.05 -6.89
C ALA A 167 -8.04 -17.37 -6.73
N LEU A 168 -8.80 -17.54 -5.64
CA LEU A 168 -9.67 -18.69 -5.42
C LEU A 168 -10.94 -18.62 -6.28
N CYS A 169 -11.57 -17.46 -6.36
CA CYS A 169 -12.79 -17.23 -7.15
C CYS A 169 -12.52 -17.27 -8.66
N GLU A 170 -11.38 -16.73 -9.11
CA GLU A 170 -10.95 -16.75 -10.50
C GLU A 170 -10.16 -18.02 -10.86
N LEU A 171 -9.94 -18.93 -9.89
CA LEU A 171 -9.12 -20.14 -10.02
C LEU A 171 -7.77 -19.88 -10.72
N GLN A 172 -7.12 -18.75 -10.46
CA GLN A 172 -5.77 -18.43 -10.95
C GLN A 172 -4.66 -19.23 -10.22
N GLY A 173 -5.02 -20.40 -9.70
CA GLY A 173 -4.07 -21.40 -9.24
C GLY A 173 -3.53 -22.18 -10.44
N ASN A 174 -2.25 -22.54 -10.38
CA ASN A 174 -1.48 -23.25 -11.41
C ASN A 174 -1.96 -24.70 -11.69
N THR A 175 -3.24 -25.00 -11.51
CA THR A 175 -3.88 -26.28 -11.79
C THR A 175 -4.46 -26.25 -13.19
N GLN A 176 -3.72 -26.90 -14.10
CA GLN A 176 -4.12 -27.49 -15.39
C GLN A 176 -5.55 -27.14 -15.86
N GLY A 177 -5.63 -26.53 -17.05
CA GLY A 177 -6.83 -25.92 -17.66
C GLY A 177 -8.12 -26.75 -17.74
N ASP A 178 -8.11 -28.03 -17.36
CA ASP A 178 -9.31 -28.87 -17.27
C ASP A 178 -10.26 -28.43 -16.15
N LEU A 179 -9.74 -28.00 -14.99
CA LEU A 179 -10.57 -27.54 -13.86
C LEU A 179 -11.21 -26.17 -14.11
N ALA A 180 -10.53 -25.29 -14.84
CA ALA A 180 -11.05 -23.99 -15.23
C ALA A 180 -12.22 -24.13 -16.22
N ALA A 181 -12.11 -25.03 -17.21
CA ALA A 181 -13.17 -25.31 -18.16
C ALA A 181 -14.43 -25.92 -17.48
N VAL A 182 -14.22 -26.83 -16.51
CA VAL A 182 -15.33 -27.38 -15.72
C VAL A 182 -15.98 -26.30 -14.85
N TYR A 183 -15.20 -25.39 -14.25
CA TYR A 183 -15.76 -24.30 -13.45
C TYR A 183 -16.55 -23.30 -14.29
N GLU A 184 -16.06 -22.94 -15.49
CA GLU A 184 -16.76 -22.07 -16.43
C GLU A 184 -18.09 -22.69 -16.88
N SER A 185 -18.15 -24.03 -16.98
CA SER A 185 -19.40 -24.75 -17.28
C SER A 185 -20.41 -24.78 -16.12
N ILE A 186 -19.96 -24.56 -14.88
CA ILE A 186 -20.78 -24.57 -13.65
C ILE A 186 -21.09 -23.14 -13.17
N ALA A 187 -20.38 -22.13 -13.70
CA ALA A 187 -20.59 -20.73 -13.40
C ALA A 187 -21.73 -20.14 -14.28
N PRO A 188 -22.65 -19.34 -13.71
CA PRO A 188 -22.75 -18.96 -12.31
C PRO A 188 -23.29 -20.08 -11.40
N ILE A 189 -22.62 -20.28 -10.26
CA ILE A 189 -22.92 -21.36 -9.28
C ILE A 189 -24.34 -21.21 -8.71
N ASP A 190 -24.82 -19.98 -8.54
CA ASP A 190 -26.15 -19.72 -7.99
C ASP A 190 -27.25 -20.30 -8.90
N ASP A 191 -27.12 -20.13 -10.22
CA ASP A 191 -28.08 -20.63 -11.19
C ASP A 191 -28.02 -22.15 -11.34
N THR A 192 -26.82 -22.74 -11.31
CA THR A 192 -26.66 -24.20 -11.34
C THR A 192 -27.20 -24.86 -10.08
N MET A 193 -27.01 -24.24 -8.90
CA MET A 193 -27.61 -24.70 -7.64
C MET A 193 -29.14 -24.56 -7.65
N LEU A 194 -29.68 -23.48 -8.22
CA LEU A 194 -31.12 -23.29 -8.40
C LEU A 194 -31.72 -24.34 -9.35
N LEU A 195 -31.01 -24.64 -10.44
CA LEU A 195 -31.43 -25.65 -11.41
C LEU A 195 -31.40 -27.06 -10.81
N LEU A 196 -30.33 -27.43 -10.11
CA LEU A 196 -30.23 -28.70 -9.40
C LEU A 196 -31.34 -28.85 -8.35
N ARG A 197 -31.62 -27.79 -7.57
CA ARG A 197 -32.72 -27.78 -6.62
C ARG A 197 -34.06 -28.02 -7.29
N THR A 198 -34.29 -27.37 -8.43
CA THR A 198 -35.55 -27.49 -9.18
C THR A 198 -35.71 -28.88 -9.78
N GLN A 199 -34.64 -29.44 -10.34
CA GLN A 199 -34.62 -30.81 -10.88
C GLN A 199 -34.78 -31.87 -9.79
N LEU A 200 -34.13 -31.70 -8.63
CA LEU A 200 -34.34 -32.58 -7.48
C LEU A 200 -35.78 -32.55 -6.97
N LYS A 201 -36.41 -31.35 -6.97
CA LYS A 201 -37.81 -31.22 -6.61
C LYS A 201 -38.72 -31.93 -7.61
N GLN A 202 -38.48 -31.78 -8.91
CA GLN A 202 -39.22 -32.48 -9.96
C GLN A 202 -39.04 -33.99 -9.86
N LEU A 203 -37.81 -34.48 -9.65
CA LEU A 203 -37.54 -35.89 -9.44
C LEU A 203 -38.25 -36.43 -8.20
N TYR A 204 -38.31 -35.66 -7.12
CA TYR A 204 -39.05 -36.06 -5.93
C TYR A 204 -40.56 -36.18 -6.22
N GLU A 205 -41.14 -35.19 -6.88
CA GLU A 205 -42.56 -35.20 -7.30
C GLU A 205 -42.85 -36.37 -8.27
N ASP A 206 -41.96 -36.66 -9.20
CA ASP A 206 -42.12 -37.77 -10.15
C ASP A 206 -41.92 -39.15 -9.49
N ASN A 207 -40.98 -39.26 -8.55
CA ASN A 207 -40.79 -40.48 -7.77
C ASN A 207 -42.00 -40.73 -6.86
N GLU A 208 -42.60 -39.70 -6.28
CA GLU A 208 -43.87 -39.81 -5.54
C GLU A 208 -45.03 -40.29 -6.43
N ARG A 209 -45.09 -39.83 -7.69
CA ARG A 209 -46.09 -40.28 -8.68
C ARG A 209 -45.88 -41.72 -9.17
N ILE A 210 -44.63 -42.14 -9.38
CA ILE A 210 -44.27 -43.47 -9.88
C ILE A 210 -44.31 -44.50 -8.75
N CYS A 211 -43.74 -44.18 -7.59
CA CYS A 211 -43.70 -45.01 -6.39
C CYS A 211 -44.86 -44.70 -5.43
N SER A 212 -46.05 -44.40 -5.95
CA SER A 212 -47.24 -44.38 -5.12
C SER A 212 -47.39 -45.76 -4.46
N MET A 213 -47.37 -45.80 -3.13
CA MET A 213 -47.53 -47.00 -2.30
C MET A 213 -48.71 -47.88 -2.76
N GLY A 214 -49.76 -47.27 -3.33
CA GLY A 214 -50.91 -47.93 -3.93
C GLY A 214 -50.66 -48.71 -5.23
N LYS A 215 -49.75 -48.25 -6.10
CA LYS A 215 -49.36 -49.00 -7.32
C LYS A 215 -48.43 -50.16 -6.97
N LEU A 216 -47.46 -49.94 -6.10
CA LEU A 216 -46.56 -50.99 -5.61
C LEU A 216 -47.33 -52.08 -4.86
N SER A 217 -48.29 -51.72 -4.03
CA SER A 217 -49.19 -52.70 -3.40
C SER A 217 -50.04 -53.44 -4.44
N SER A 218 -50.61 -52.76 -5.44
CA SER A 218 -51.39 -53.43 -6.49
C SER A 218 -50.58 -54.44 -7.32
N ILE A 219 -49.31 -54.14 -7.62
CA ILE A 219 -48.40 -55.05 -8.33
C ILE A 219 -48.07 -56.26 -7.44
N LEU A 220 -47.77 -56.04 -6.15
CA LEU A 220 -47.52 -57.11 -5.18
C LEU A 220 -48.76 -58.03 -5.02
N HIS A 221 -49.96 -57.46 -4.88
CA HIS A 221 -51.20 -58.24 -4.75
C HIS A 221 -51.55 -58.99 -6.05
N SER A 222 -51.25 -58.43 -7.23
CA SER A 222 -51.43 -59.13 -8.52
C SER A 222 -50.47 -60.32 -8.68
N GLY A 223 -49.29 -60.26 -8.07
CA GLY A 223 -48.34 -61.37 -7.98
C GLY A 223 -48.86 -62.50 -7.08
N GLU A 224 -49.41 -62.17 -5.91
CA GLU A 224 -49.96 -63.15 -4.97
C GLU A 224 -51.17 -63.92 -5.51
N GLN A 225 -52.06 -63.28 -6.27
CA GLN A 225 -53.20 -63.95 -6.92
C GLN A 225 -52.76 -64.94 -8.02
N ARG A 226 -51.66 -64.67 -8.76
CA ARG A 226 -51.12 -65.62 -9.75
C ARG A 226 -50.50 -66.86 -9.10
N VAL A 227 -49.85 -66.69 -7.94
CA VAL A 227 -49.22 -67.81 -7.21
C VAL A 227 -50.26 -68.76 -6.62
N SER A 228 -51.35 -68.25 -6.02
CA SER A 228 -52.45 -69.09 -5.52
C SER A 228 -53.13 -69.90 -6.63
N ARG A 229 -53.31 -69.31 -7.81
CA ARG A 229 -53.93 -70.01 -8.95
C ARG A 229 -53.02 -71.10 -9.53
N SER A 230 -51.70 -70.87 -9.55
CA SER A 230 -50.71 -71.89 -9.92
C SER A 230 -50.67 -73.05 -8.91
N GLN A 231 -50.74 -72.75 -7.60
CA GLN A 231 -50.74 -73.77 -6.56
C GLN A 231 -52.01 -74.63 -6.57
N TYR A 232 -53.17 -74.03 -6.83
CA TYR A 232 -54.43 -74.77 -6.97
C TYR A 232 -54.40 -75.73 -8.17
N ILE A 233 -53.89 -75.28 -9.33
CA ILE A 233 -53.73 -76.14 -10.51
C ILE A 233 -52.76 -77.30 -10.21
N SER A 234 -51.63 -77.02 -9.56
CA SER A 234 -50.67 -78.07 -9.19
C SER A 234 -51.25 -79.08 -8.18
N GLN A 235 -52.03 -78.63 -7.19
CA GLN A 235 -52.68 -79.53 -6.22
C GLN A 235 -53.76 -80.41 -6.86
N GLU A 236 -54.56 -79.86 -7.77
CA GLU A 236 -55.61 -80.62 -8.44
C GLU A 236 -55.02 -81.65 -9.42
N VAL A 237 -53.96 -81.29 -10.15
CA VAL A 237 -53.19 -82.23 -10.96
C VAL A 237 -52.60 -83.36 -10.11
N HIS A 238 -52.12 -83.06 -8.91
CA HIS A 238 -51.55 -84.07 -8.02
C HIS A 238 -52.59 -85.05 -7.45
N LYS A 239 -53.84 -84.62 -7.25
CA LYS A 239 -54.95 -85.49 -6.85
C LYS A 239 -55.38 -86.43 -7.98
N ILE A 240 -55.53 -85.90 -9.18
CA ILE A 240 -55.92 -86.70 -10.36
C ILE A 240 -54.87 -87.81 -10.63
N LEU A 241 -53.59 -87.51 -10.46
CA LEU A 241 -52.51 -88.49 -10.66
C LEU A 241 -52.36 -89.51 -9.52
N GLN A 242 -53.00 -89.32 -8.36
CA GLN A 242 -52.96 -90.28 -7.23
C GLN A 242 -54.14 -91.26 -7.23
N ASP A 243 -55.25 -90.96 -7.90
CA ASP A 243 -56.39 -91.87 -8.05
C ASP A 243 -56.24 -92.88 -9.21
N GLU A 244 -55.18 -92.76 -10.03
CA GLU A 244 -54.89 -93.65 -11.17
C GLU A 244 -53.72 -94.63 -10.95
N SER A 245 -53.28 -94.87 -9.70
CA SER A 245 -52.23 -95.87 -9.36
C SER A 245 -52.61 -96.82 -8.22
#